data_AF-A0A6B2XQY3-F1
#
_entry.id   AF-A0A6B2XQY3-F1
#
_cell.length_a   1.000
_cell.length_b   1.000
_cell.length_c   1.000
_cell.angle_alpha   90.00
_cell.angle_beta   90.00
_cell.angle_gamma   90.00
#
_symmetry.space_group_name_H-M   'P 1'
#
loop_
_entity.id
_entity.type
_entity.pdbx_description
1 polymer ?
#
loop_
_entity_poly.entity_id
_entity_poly.type
_entity_poly.pdbx_seq_one_letter_code
_entity_poly.pdbx_strand_id
1 'polypeptide(L)'
;MASISATTTPSPEQTAPVRPAALAEVLAVGTHLLVGQYRVELGTGTWWWSDEVYTMHGWTPGDVEPSLDALRSRKRRAHRAR
;
A
#
# COMPACT_ATOMS: atom_id res chain seq x y z
N MET A 1 15.80 3.23 42.47
CA MET A 1 15.28 1.86 42.30
C MET A 1 13.98 1.94 41.51
N ALA A 2 14.02 1.73 40.20
CA ALA A 2 12.86 1.45 39.36
C ALA A 2 13.37 0.73 38.09
N SER A 3 13.21 -0.60 38.07
CA SER A 3 13.55 -1.47 36.95
C SER A 3 12.43 -1.42 35.92
N ILE A 4 12.75 -1.16 34.66
CA ILE A 4 11.82 -1.41 33.53
C ILE A 4 12.09 -2.81 32.98
N SER A 5 11.06 -3.65 33.02
CA SER A 5 11.10 -5.05 32.63
C SER A 5 11.09 -5.25 31.11
N ALA A 6 11.97 -6.15 30.67
CA ALA A 6 11.95 -7.04 29.50
C ALA A 6 11.29 -6.55 28.19
N THR A 7 12.14 -6.35 27.18
CA THR A 7 11.79 -6.47 25.76
C THR A 7 11.37 -7.92 25.47
N THR A 8 10.09 -8.16 25.20
CA THR A 8 9.61 -9.45 24.68
C THR A 8 10.07 -9.59 23.22
N THR A 9 11.05 -10.45 22.99
CA THR A 9 11.40 -10.96 21.65
C THR A 9 10.21 -11.74 21.09
N PRO A 10 9.64 -11.39 19.91
CA PRO A 10 8.60 -12.20 19.32
C PRO A 10 9.17 -13.56 18.87
N SER A 11 8.48 -14.64 19.26
CA SER A 11 8.81 -16.03 18.91
C SER A 11 8.54 -16.28 17.42
N PRO A 12 9.38 -17.05 16.69
CA PRO A 12 9.25 -17.28 15.24
C PRO A 12 7.95 -17.98 14.80
N GLU A 13 7.18 -18.58 15.73
CA GLU A 13 5.84 -19.14 15.44
C GLU A 13 4.76 -18.09 15.14
N GLN A 14 5.02 -16.80 15.36
CA GLN A 14 4.04 -15.74 15.16
C GLN A 14 3.92 -15.25 13.70
N THR A 15 4.30 -16.08 12.72
CA THR A 15 4.15 -15.82 11.28
C THR A 15 2.92 -16.53 10.72
N ALA A 16 1.77 -16.40 11.40
CA ALA A 16 0.51 -16.78 10.78
C ALA A 16 0.21 -15.80 9.63
N PRO A 17 -0.25 -16.25 8.44
CA PRO A 17 -0.61 -15.35 7.36
C PRO A 17 -1.70 -14.39 7.85
N VAL A 18 -1.39 -13.09 7.82
CA VAL A 18 -2.35 -12.05 8.17
C VAL A 18 -3.51 -12.15 7.20
N ARG A 19 -4.69 -12.51 7.72
CA ARG A 19 -5.91 -12.53 6.91
C ARG A 19 -6.28 -11.08 6.57
N PRO A 20 -6.43 -10.70 5.29
CA PRO A 20 -6.74 -9.32 4.90
C PRO A 20 -7.98 -8.76 5.61
N ALA A 21 -8.98 -9.61 5.85
CA ALA A 21 -10.19 -9.24 6.59
C ALA A 21 -9.92 -8.86 8.05
N ALA A 22 -9.07 -9.61 8.77
CA ALA A 22 -8.72 -9.31 10.16
C ALA A 22 -7.88 -8.02 10.26
N LEU A 23 -7.04 -7.75 9.26
CA LEU A 23 -6.29 -6.51 9.18
C LEU A 23 -7.21 -5.32 8.87
N ALA A 24 -8.17 -5.49 7.97
CA ALA A 24 -9.16 -4.47 7.68
C ALA A 24 -9.98 -4.11 8.92
N GLU A 25 -10.40 -5.09 9.74
CA GLU A 25 -11.12 -4.82 10.99
C GLU A 25 -10.30 -3.96 11.98
N VAL A 26 -9.00 -4.23 12.12
CA VAL A 26 -8.11 -3.46 13.02
C VAL A 26 -7.79 -2.08 12.47
N LEU A 27 -7.59 -1.96 11.15
CA LEU A 27 -7.25 -0.70 10.49
C LEU A 27 -8.47 0.18 10.17
N ALA A 28 -9.68 -0.37 10.25
CA ALA A 28 -10.92 0.34 9.94
C ALA A 28 -11.41 1.33 11.01
N VAL A 29 -10.55 1.70 11.97
CA VAL A 29 -10.83 2.86 12.82
C VAL A 29 -10.72 4.12 11.96
N GLY A 30 -11.86 4.56 11.43
CA GLY A 30 -12.00 5.74 10.58
C GLY A 30 -12.72 5.44 9.26
N THR A 31 -13.00 6.47 8.47
CA THR A 31 -13.56 6.28 7.11
C THR A 31 -12.48 5.67 6.22
N HIS A 32 -12.65 4.41 5.81
CA HIS A 32 -11.82 3.81 4.77
C HIS A 32 -12.09 4.50 3.44
N LEU A 33 -11.25 5.47 3.10
CA LEU A 33 -11.15 5.97 1.74
C LEU A 33 -10.34 4.95 0.95
N LEU A 34 -11.01 3.93 0.41
CA LEU A 34 -10.40 2.99 -0.52
C LEU A 34 -10.11 3.77 -1.81
N VAL A 35 -8.91 4.34 -1.90
CA VAL A 35 -8.51 5.22 -3.01
C VAL A 35 -8.04 4.45 -4.25
N GLY A 36 -7.57 3.21 -4.11
CA GLY A 36 -7.22 2.33 -5.22
C GLY A 36 -6.31 1.17 -4.78
N GLN A 37 -6.16 0.16 -5.64
CA GLN A 37 -5.31 -1.01 -5.38
C GLN A 37 -4.32 -1.26 -6.53
N TYR A 38 -3.12 -1.75 -6.20
CA TYR A 38 -2.17 -2.25 -7.18
C TYR A 38 -1.56 -3.57 -6.72
N ARG A 39 -1.08 -4.37 -7.67
CA ARG A 39 -0.34 -5.61 -7.44
C ARG A 39 0.88 -5.65 -8.34
N VAL A 40 1.96 -6.25 -7.84
CA VAL A 40 3.17 -6.53 -8.62
C VAL A 40 3.50 -8.00 -8.49
N GLU A 41 3.63 -8.68 -9.62
CA GLU A 41 4.23 -10.01 -9.68
C GLU A 41 5.75 -9.88 -9.76
N LEU A 42 6.45 -10.17 -8.67
CA LEU A 42 7.90 -9.96 -8.58
C LEU A 42 8.69 -10.88 -9.52
N GLY A 43 8.18 -12.05 -9.87
CA GLY A 43 8.86 -13.00 -10.76
C GLY A 43 8.89 -12.55 -12.22
N THR A 44 7.85 -11.85 -12.67
CA THR A 44 7.71 -11.39 -14.06
C THR A 44 7.87 -9.89 -14.20
N GLY A 45 7.81 -9.15 -13.09
CA GLY A 45 7.75 -7.69 -13.08
C GLY A 45 6.41 -7.14 -13.58
N THR A 46 5.36 -7.97 -13.68
CA THR A 46 4.05 -7.54 -14.19
C THR A 46 3.29 -6.76 -13.13
N TRP A 47 2.64 -5.68 -13.55
CA TRP A 47 1.83 -4.84 -12.67
C TRP A 47 0.35 -4.99 -13.02
N TRP A 48 -0.49 -4.89 -12.01
CA TRP A 48 -1.93 -4.74 -12.17
C TRP A 48 -2.40 -3.57 -11.32
N TRP A 49 -3.31 -2.78 -11.86
CA TRP A 49 -3.92 -1.61 -11.21
C TRP A 49 -5.44 -1.78 -11.23
N SER A 50 -6.11 -1.35 -10.16
CA SER A 50 -7.56 -1.17 -10.17
C SER A 50 -7.95 0.07 -10.98
N ASP A 51 -9.21 0.15 -11.43
CA ASP A 51 -9.74 1.27 -12.22
C ASP A 51 -9.60 2.62 -11.50
N GLU A 52 -9.68 2.62 -10.16
CA GLU A 52 -9.48 3.82 -9.35
C GLU A 52 -8.05 4.36 -9.47
N VAL A 53 -7.04 3.49 -9.58
CA VAL A 53 -5.64 3.92 -9.75
C VAL A 53 -5.46 4.62 -11.09
N TYR A 54 -6.05 4.09 -12.17
CA TYR A 54 -6.05 4.79 -13.47
C TYR A 54 -6.72 6.16 -13.34
N THR A 55 -7.91 6.20 -12.75
CA THR A 55 -8.72 7.42 -12.61
C THR A 55 -8.00 8.48 -11.76
N MET A 56 -7.38 8.09 -10.64
CA MET A 56 -6.58 8.96 -9.78
C MET A 56 -5.42 9.61 -10.54
N HIS A 57 -4.86 8.90 -11.51
CA HIS A 57 -3.78 9.41 -12.34
C HIS A 57 -4.28 10.17 -13.58
N GLY A 58 -5.58 10.12 -13.88
CA GLY A 58 -6.21 10.77 -15.03
C GLY A 58 -6.17 9.93 -16.31
N TRP A 59 -6.10 8.61 -16.16
CA TRP A 59 -6.13 7.62 -17.23
C TRP A 59 -7.41 6.81 -17.17
N THR A 60 -7.77 6.18 -18.28
CA THR A 60 -8.72 5.08 -18.34
C THR A 60 -7.97 3.75 -18.53
N PRO A 61 -8.57 2.61 -18.12
CA PRO A 61 -7.95 1.31 -18.35
C PRO A 61 -7.65 1.07 -19.84
N GLY A 62 -6.40 0.77 -20.16
CA GLY A 62 -5.92 0.60 -21.54
C GLY A 62 -5.20 1.81 -22.14
N ASP A 63 -5.28 2.99 -21.53
CA ASP A 63 -4.53 4.17 -21.99
C ASP A 63 -3.02 4.05 -21.71
N VAL A 64 -2.66 3.30 -20.66
CA VAL A 64 -1.28 3.09 -20.24
C VAL A 64 -1.13 1.68 -19.66
N GLU A 65 0.03 1.07 -19.92
CA GLU A 65 0.39 -0.18 -19.27
C GLU A 65 0.80 0.09 -17.81
N PRO A 66 0.22 -0.64 -16.83
CA PRO A 66 0.65 -0.57 -15.44
C PRO A 66 2.16 -0.76 -15.31
N SER A 67 2.83 0.21 -14.70
CA SER A 67 4.27 0.10 -14.45
C SER A 67 4.73 1.06 -13.36
N LEU A 68 5.85 0.71 -12.71
CA LEU A 68 6.49 1.60 -11.75
C LEU A 68 6.85 2.95 -12.36
N ASP A 69 7.31 2.95 -13.61
CA ASP A 69 7.72 4.17 -14.31
C ASP A 69 6.53 5.06 -14.64
N ALA A 70 5.40 4.48 -15.04
CA ALA A 70 4.15 5.23 -15.22
C ALA A 70 3.70 5.90 -13.90
N LEU A 71 3.79 5.20 -12.76
CA LEU A 71 3.55 5.78 -11.43
C LEU A 71 4.55 6.90 -11.07
N ARG A 72 5.84 6.72 -11.36
CA ARG A 72 6.91 7.68 -11.02
C ARG A 72 6.85 8.97 -11.85
N SER A 73 6.46 8.87 -13.11
CA SER A 73 6.46 9.98 -14.08
C SER A 73 5.68 11.22 -13.60
N ARG A 74 4.73 11.05 -12.69
CA ARG A 74 3.77 12.09 -12.30
C ARG A 74 3.97 12.67 -10.91
N LYS A 75 5.01 12.24 -10.18
CA LYS A 75 5.35 12.80 -8.86
C LYS A 75 5.83 14.25 -9.02
N ARG A 76 4.89 15.20 -9.06
CA ARG A 76 5.21 16.63 -8.98
C ARG A 76 5.52 17.00 -7.53
N ARG A 77 6.71 17.56 -7.33
CA ARG A 77 7.15 18.13 -6.05
C ARG A 77 6.40 19.46 -5.85
N ALA A 78 5.17 19.42 -5.33
CA ALA A 78 4.47 20.63 -4.90
C ALA A 78 4.92 20.99 -3.48
N HIS A 79 6.12 21.57 -3.35
CA HIS A 79 6.48 22.32 -2.15
C HIS A 79 5.94 23.75 -2.34
N ARG A 80 4.71 24.02 -1.90
CA ARG A 80 4.31 25.41 -1.66
C ARG A 80 4.98 25.85 -0.37
N ALA A 81 6.15 26.46 -0.48
CA ALA A 81 6.71 27.28 0.58
C ALA A 81 5.72 28.43 0.84
N ARG A 82 5.23 28.54 2.06
CA ARG A 82 4.70 29.79 2.61
C ARG A 82 5.72 30.32 3.60
#